data_AF-A0A952GPR9-F1
#
_entry.id   AF-A0A952GPR9-F1
#
_cell.length_a   1.000
_cell.length_b   1.000
_cell.length_c   1.000
_cell.angle_alpha   90.00
_cell.angle_beta   90.00
_cell.angle_gamma   90.00
#
_symmetry.space_group_name_H-M   'P 1'
#
loop_
_entity.id
_entity.type
_entity.pdbx_description
1 polymer ?
#
loop_
_entity_poly.entity_id
_entity_poly.type
_entity_poly.pdbx_seq_one_letter_code
_entity_poly.pdbx_strand_id
1 'polypeptide(L)'
;MDGPTWLTAFLDLPAGEHDAAVDFWRAVTGYAVSAPRGEHDEFATLVPPAGDAFLRVQRVRSGDPGVHVDVHRADQIFEPHRSPGGLPYCLVDGSESVRPAAATWPDGNRSVVDQVCVDIPPEVWDQECRFWADLTGWELVDVGRSEFRRLRTPADQALQILLQR
;
A
#
# COMPACT_ATOMS: atom_id res chain seq x y z
N MET A 1 17.96 0.97 11.67
CA MET A 1 17.17 2.13 11.20
C MET A 1 15.83 2.02 11.87
N ASP A 2 15.23 3.13 12.29
CA ASP A 2 13.87 3.10 12.79
C ASP A 2 12.94 2.63 11.65
N GLY A 3 11.91 1.87 11.98
CA GLY A 3 10.94 1.37 11.00
C GLY A 3 10.14 2.51 10.35
N PRO A 4 9.30 2.22 9.35
CA PRO A 4 8.40 3.22 8.80
C PRO A 4 7.40 3.68 9.85
N THR A 5 7.02 4.95 9.79
CA THR A 5 5.92 5.50 10.61
C THR A 5 4.57 5.06 10.06
N TRP A 6 4.46 4.88 8.75
CA TRP A 6 3.25 4.47 8.06
C TRP A 6 3.55 3.79 6.72
N LEU A 7 2.60 3.01 6.21
CA LEU A 7 2.61 2.51 4.84
C LEU A 7 1.33 2.95 4.12
N THR A 8 1.49 3.41 2.88
CA THR A 8 0.36 3.69 1.98
C THR A 8 0.49 2.88 0.70
N ALA A 9 -0.57 2.19 0.29
CA ALA A 9 -0.63 1.59 -1.04
C ALA A 9 -1.20 2.61 -2.04
N PHE A 10 -0.54 2.73 -3.18
CA PHE A 10 -1.09 3.42 -4.34
C PHE A 10 -1.54 2.42 -5.38
N LEU A 11 -2.72 2.66 -5.93
CA LEU A 11 -3.24 1.97 -7.10
C LEU A 11 -2.91 2.82 -8.32
N ASP A 12 -1.97 2.35 -9.14
CA ASP A 12 -1.51 3.03 -10.35
C ASP A 12 -2.39 2.61 -11.52
N LEU A 13 -3.22 3.53 -11.99
CA LEU A 13 -4.33 3.25 -12.91
C LEU A 13 -4.15 4.00 -14.23
N PRO A 14 -4.15 3.30 -15.38
CA PRO A 14 -4.08 3.94 -16.68
C PRO A 14 -5.24 4.92 -16.90
N ALA A 15 -4.98 6.02 -17.60
CA ALA A 15 -5.95 7.10 -17.76
C ALA A 15 -7.34 6.65 -18.29
N GLY A 16 -7.39 5.63 -19.16
CA GLY A 16 -8.63 5.10 -19.73
C GLY A 16 -9.47 4.24 -18.77
N GLU A 17 -8.85 3.72 -17.70
CA GLU A 17 -9.51 2.84 -16.72
C GLU A 17 -9.66 3.50 -15.35
N HIS A 18 -8.94 4.60 -15.12
CA HIS A 18 -8.83 5.27 -13.82
C HIS A 18 -10.19 5.53 -13.16
N ASP A 19 -11.13 6.19 -13.85
CA ASP A 19 -12.39 6.61 -13.21
C ASP A 19 -13.24 5.39 -12.82
N ALA A 20 -13.31 4.38 -13.69
CA ALA A 20 -14.02 3.14 -13.41
C ALA A 20 -13.39 2.37 -12.24
N ALA A 21 -12.05 2.31 -12.20
CA ALA A 21 -11.33 1.68 -11.11
C ALA A 21 -11.49 2.44 -9.78
N VAL A 22 -11.47 3.78 -9.79
CA VAL A 22 -11.75 4.60 -8.59
C VAL A 22 -13.14 4.33 -8.06
N ASP A 23 -14.16 4.29 -8.92
CA ASP A 23 -15.54 3.99 -8.50
C ASP A 23 -15.67 2.57 -7.94
N PHE A 24 -14.99 1.59 -8.55
CA PHE A 24 -14.90 0.25 -8.01
C PHE A 24 -14.30 0.24 -6.61
N TRP A 25 -13.13 0.87 -6.42
CA TRP A 25 -12.44 0.87 -5.14
C TRP A 25 -13.22 1.60 -4.04
N ARG A 26 -13.89 2.70 -4.36
CA ARG A 26 -14.84 3.37 -3.45
C ARG A 26 -15.96 2.40 -3.04
N ALA A 27 -16.54 1.68 -4.00
CA ALA A 27 -17.66 0.78 -3.76
C ALA A 27 -17.29 -0.43 -2.89
N VAL A 28 -16.08 -0.99 -3.02
CA VAL A 28 -15.67 -2.19 -2.26
C VAL A 28 -15.00 -1.88 -0.92
N THR A 29 -14.54 -0.65 -0.72
CA THR A 29 -13.96 -0.21 0.56
C THR A 29 -14.95 0.57 1.42
N GLY A 30 -15.98 1.16 0.81
CA GLY A 30 -16.86 2.12 1.47
C GLY A 30 -16.17 3.47 1.75
N TYR A 31 -15.02 3.73 1.13
CA TYR A 31 -14.25 4.96 1.33
C TYR A 31 -14.74 6.08 0.41
N ALA A 32 -14.71 7.31 0.92
CA ALA A 32 -14.87 8.50 0.09
C ALA A 32 -13.61 8.70 -0.77
N VAL A 33 -13.66 9.58 -1.78
CA VAL A 33 -12.47 9.99 -2.53
C VAL A 33 -12.25 11.49 -2.34
N SER A 34 -11.00 11.89 -2.13
CA SER A 34 -10.64 13.31 -2.05
C SER A 34 -10.79 14.00 -3.40
N ALA A 35 -10.75 15.34 -3.40
CA ALA A 35 -10.46 16.05 -4.65
C ALA A 35 -9.10 15.59 -5.23
N PRO A 36 -8.96 15.53 -6.56
CA PRO A 36 -7.67 15.29 -7.20
C PRO A 36 -6.63 16.35 -6.82
N ARG A 37 -5.35 15.95 -6.84
CA ARG A 37 -4.19 16.79 -6.55
C ARG A 37 -2.98 16.35 -7.37
N GLY A 38 -1.96 17.20 -7.43
CA GLY A 38 -0.77 17.00 -8.27
C GLY A 38 -0.74 18.01 -9.42
N GLU A 39 0.33 18.01 -10.22
CA GLU A 39 0.48 18.94 -11.34
C GLU A 39 -0.57 18.67 -12.44
N HIS A 40 -1.07 17.44 -12.50
CA HIS A 40 -1.94 16.92 -13.54
C HIS A 40 -3.19 16.26 -12.98
N ASP A 41 -3.59 16.62 -11.76
CA ASP A 41 -4.71 16.01 -11.04
C ASP A 41 -4.58 14.47 -10.95
N GLU A 42 -3.33 14.00 -10.86
CA GLU A 42 -3.00 12.60 -11.00
C GLU A 42 -3.16 11.82 -9.69
N PHE A 43 -3.28 12.45 -8.53
CA PHE A 43 -3.40 11.76 -7.25
C PHE A 43 -4.76 12.02 -6.61
N ALA A 44 -5.37 10.99 -6.04
CA ALA A 44 -6.47 11.15 -5.09
C ALA A 44 -6.34 10.15 -3.93
N THR A 45 -6.95 10.48 -2.80
CA THR A 45 -6.92 9.63 -1.60
C THR A 45 -8.26 8.91 -1.45
N LEU A 46 -8.23 7.59 -1.20
CA LEU A 46 -9.41 6.86 -0.74
C LEU A 46 -9.50 7.03 0.78
N VAL A 47 -10.43 7.89 1.20
CA VAL A 47 -10.53 8.40 2.57
C VAL A 47 -11.42 7.48 3.41
N PRO A 48 -10.86 6.80 4.43
CA PRO A 48 -11.66 5.98 5.33
C PRO A 48 -12.60 6.86 6.18
N PRO A 49 -13.73 6.32 6.67
CA PRO A 49 -14.69 7.07 7.48
C PRO A 49 -14.13 7.48 8.87
N ALA A 50 -13.09 6.80 9.35
CA ALA A 50 -12.38 7.10 10.59
C ALA A 50 -10.93 6.60 10.50
N GLY A 51 -10.01 7.29 11.19
CA GLY A 51 -8.57 7.04 11.10
C GLY A 51 -7.92 7.68 9.88
N ASP A 52 -6.63 7.44 9.73
CA ASP A 52 -5.80 8.04 8.67
C ASP A 52 -5.78 7.18 7.41
N ALA A 53 -5.67 7.83 6.25
CA ALA A 53 -5.67 7.12 4.97
C ALA A 53 -4.40 6.29 4.77
N PHE A 54 -4.55 5.15 4.10
CA PHE A 54 -3.45 4.23 3.75
C PHE A 54 -3.64 3.63 2.34
N LEU A 55 -4.62 4.15 1.60
CA LEU A 55 -4.90 3.75 0.23
C LEU A 55 -5.12 5.01 -0.62
N ARG A 56 -4.41 5.08 -1.74
CA ARG A 56 -4.47 6.19 -2.68
C ARG A 56 -4.55 5.64 -4.10
N VAL A 57 -4.97 6.50 -5.02
CA VAL A 57 -5.04 6.20 -6.44
C VAL A 57 -4.17 7.20 -7.19
N GLN A 58 -3.49 6.72 -8.22
CA GLN A 58 -2.73 7.54 -9.14
C GLN A 58 -3.19 7.30 -10.57
N ARG A 59 -3.51 8.36 -11.31
CA ARG A 59 -3.68 8.31 -12.76
C ARG A 59 -2.30 8.31 -13.41
N VAL A 60 -1.91 7.18 -14.00
CA VAL A 60 -0.65 7.10 -14.76
C VAL A 60 -0.87 7.49 -16.22
N ARG A 61 0.12 8.20 -16.78
CA ARG A 61 0.09 8.68 -18.17
C ARG A 61 0.32 7.56 -19.20
N SER A 62 1.07 6.55 -18.81
CA SER A 62 1.49 5.45 -19.68
C SER A 62 1.93 4.26 -18.85
N GLY A 63 1.83 3.05 -19.41
CA GLY A 63 2.18 1.80 -18.74
C GLY A 63 0.95 1.01 -18.33
N ASP A 64 1.23 -0.22 -17.89
CA ASP A 64 0.21 -1.13 -17.37
C ASP A 64 -0.24 -0.70 -15.97
N PRO A 65 -1.46 -1.09 -15.53
CA PRO A 65 -1.89 -0.88 -14.16
C PRO A 65 -0.93 -1.56 -13.18
N GLY A 66 -0.77 -0.97 -12.00
CA GLY A 66 0.15 -1.46 -10.99
C GLY A 66 -0.18 -1.00 -9.59
N VAL A 67 0.73 -1.32 -8.68
CA VAL A 67 0.70 -0.86 -7.29
C VAL A 67 2.11 -0.43 -6.92
N HIS A 68 2.23 0.67 -6.20
CA HIS A 68 3.44 1.01 -5.47
C HIS A 68 3.13 1.26 -3.99
N VAL A 69 4.17 1.14 -3.16
CA VAL A 69 4.06 1.33 -1.72
C VAL A 69 4.85 2.57 -1.32
N ASP A 70 4.19 3.52 -0.68
CA ASP A 70 4.86 4.59 0.04
C ASP A 70 5.28 4.08 1.42
N VAL A 71 6.56 4.22 1.73
CA VAL A 71 7.18 3.88 3.01
C VAL A 71 7.49 5.18 3.73
N HIS A 72 6.64 5.53 4.72
CA HIS A 72 6.72 6.83 5.36
C HIS A 72 7.83 6.86 6.42
N ARG A 73 8.64 7.91 6.41
CA ARG A 73 9.69 8.17 7.41
C ARG A 73 9.71 9.66 7.72
N ALA A 74 9.90 10.01 8.98
CA ALA A 74 10.00 11.40 9.39
C ALA A 74 11.10 12.13 8.61
N ASP A 75 10.79 13.36 8.18
CA ASP A 75 11.72 14.27 7.47
C ASP A 75 12.23 13.74 6.11
N GLN A 76 11.60 12.72 5.55
CA GLN A 76 12.01 12.11 4.28
C GLN A 76 11.53 12.92 3.08
N ILE A 77 12.46 13.33 2.22
CA ILE A 77 12.11 13.90 0.92
C ILE A 77 11.66 12.75 0.00
N PHE A 78 10.70 13.00 -0.90
CA PHE A 78 10.24 12.01 -1.88
C PHE A 78 11.41 11.39 -2.65
N GLU A 79 11.57 10.07 -2.52
CA GLU A 79 12.60 9.28 -3.22
C GLU A 79 11.97 8.02 -3.83
N PRO A 80 11.87 7.91 -5.16
CA PRO A 80 11.32 6.73 -5.83
C PRO A 80 12.38 5.65 -6.03
N HIS A 81 11.98 4.39 -5.84
CA HIS A 81 12.85 3.22 -5.90
C HIS A 81 12.13 2.00 -6.50
N ARG A 82 12.89 0.91 -6.67
CA ARG A 82 12.37 -0.42 -6.97
C ARG A 82 13.02 -1.44 -6.04
N SER A 83 12.22 -2.39 -5.58
CA SER A 83 12.74 -3.56 -4.87
C SER A 83 13.48 -4.51 -5.83
N PRO A 84 14.27 -5.48 -5.34
CA PRO A 84 14.89 -6.51 -6.18
C PRO A 84 13.95 -7.23 -7.15
N GLY A 85 12.71 -7.53 -6.74
CA GLY A 85 11.65 -8.12 -7.54
C GLY A 85 10.96 -7.14 -8.50
N GLY A 86 11.31 -5.85 -8.42
CA GLY A 86 10.85 -4.82 -9.33
C GLY A 86 9.63 -4.02 -8.85
N LEU A 87 9.06 -4.32 -7.67
CA LEU A 87 7.94 -3.56 -7.11
C LEU A 87 8.38 -2.10 -6.90
N PRO A 88 7.67 -1.12 -7.47
CA PRO A 88 7.95 0.28 -7.17
C PRO A 88 7.58 0.59 -5.71
N TYR A 89 8.40 1.41 -5.07
CA TYR A 89 8.10 1.99 -3.77
C TYR A 89 8.73 3.37 -3.66
N CYS A 90 8.19 4.22 -2.78
CA CYS A 90 8.74 5.54 -2.52
C CYS A 90 9.08 5.67 -1.04
N LEU A 91 10.17 6.36 -0.72
CA LEU A 91 10.37 6.90 0.62
C LEU A 91 9.76 8.30 0.65
N VAL A 92 8.90 8.57 1.63
CA VAL A 92 8.16 9.84 1.74
C VAL A 92 8.05 10.26 3.19
N ASP A 93 7.83 11.56 3.43
CA ASP A 93 7.35 12.03 4.74
C ASP A 93 5.84 11.82 4.86
N GLY A 94 5.35 11.81 6.10
CA GLY A 94 3.93 11.73 6.38
C GLY A 94 3.60 11.80 7.86
N SER A 95 2.37 12.19 8.16
CA SER A 95 1.88 12.40 9.52
C SER A 95 0.81 11.38 9.95
N GLU A 96 0.45 10.46 9.07
CA GLU A 96 -0.51 9.39 9.36
C GLU A 96 0.00 8.49 10.50
N SER A 97 -0.89 8.20 11.45
CA SER A 97 -0.54 7.45 12.67
C SER A 97 -1.72 6.70 13.29
N VAL A 98 -2.96 6.94 12.85
CA VAL A 98 -4.17 6.33 13.43
C VAL A 98 -4.75 5.30 12.48
N ARG A 99 -4.63 4.02 12.83
CA ARG A 99 -5.20 2.92 12.03
C ARG A 99 -6.71 3.07 11.83
N PRO A 100 -7.21 3.02 10.58
CA PRO A 100 -8.65 3.00 10.33
C PRO A 100 -9.34 1.77 10.90
N ALA A 101 -10.53 1.99 11.45
CA ALA A 101 -11.45 0.90 11.74
C ALA A 101 -12.04 0.34 10.44
N ALA A 102 -12.41 -0.94 10.45
CA ALA A 102 -13.16 -1.53 9.36
C ALA A 102 -14.48 -0.78 9.11
N ALA A 103 -14.74 -0.48 7.84
CA ALA A 103 -16.01 0.08 7.37
C ALA A 103 -17.15 -0.87 7.73
N THR A 104 -18.32 -0.31 8.04
CA THR A 104 -19.52 -1.09 8.38
C THR A 104 -20.53 -0.96 7.25
N TRP A 105 -21.03 -2.09 6.78
CA TRP A 105 -21.95 -2.20 5.65
C TRP A 105 -23.42 -2.22 6.13
N PRO A 106 -24.41 -1.96 5.26
CA PRO A 106 -25.83 -1.93 5.64
C PRO A 106 -26.36 -3.22 6.27
N ASP A 107 -25.77 -4.36 5.92
CA ASP A 107 -26.08 -5.69 6.47
C ASP A 107 -25.36 -5.98 7.80
N GLY A 108 -24.57 -5.04 8.31
CA GLY A 108 -23.79 -5.15 9.54
C GLY A 108 -22.43 -5.83 9.36
N ASN A 109 -22.08 -6.32 8.16
CA ASN A 109 -20.74 -6.83 7.90
C ASN A 109 -19.71 -5.71 8.03
N ARG A 110 -18.44 -6.10 8.28
CA ARG A 110 -17.33 -5.15 8.39
C ARG A 110 -16.16 -5.61 7.55
N SER A 111 -15.56 -4.68 6.80
CA SER A 111 -14.34 -4.97 6.03
C SER A 111 -13.38 -3.78 6.02
N VAL A 112 -12.11 -4.08 5.77
CA VAL A 112 -11.02 -3.12 5.62
C VAL A 112 -10.04 -3.69 4.61
N VAL A 113 -9.34 -2.84 3.87
CA VAL A 113 -8.16 -3.29 3.13
C VAL A 113 -7.09 -3.66 4.16
N ASP A 114 -6.61 -4.90 4.10
CA ASP A 114 -5.73 -5.45 5.14
C ASP A 114 -4.25 -5.47 4.74
N GLN A 115 -3.96 -5.86 3.49
CA GLN A 115 -2.61 -6.15 3.05
C GLN A 115 -2.38 -5.88 1.57
N VAL A 116 -1.13 -5.56 1.21
CA VAL A 116 -0.59 -5.75 -0.14
C VAL A 116 0.13 -7.10 -0.15
N CYS A 117 -0.20 -7.95 -1.12
CA CYS A 117 0.57 -9.15 -1.43
C CYS A 117 1.53 -8.84 -2.57
N VAL A 118 2.82 -9.04 -2.33
CA VAL A 118 3.87 -8.83 -3.33
C VAL A 118 4.16 -10.17 -3.99
N ASP A 119 3.87 -10.27 -5.29
CA ASP A 119 4.27 -11.40 -6.12
C ASP A 119 5.75 -11.27 -6.49
N ILE A 120 6.55 -12.29 -6.19
CA ILE A 120 8.00 -12.21 -6.22
C ILE A 120 8.54 -13.31 -7.15
N PRO A 121 9.36 -12.96 -8.16
CA PRO A 121 9.98 -13.96 -9.01
C PRO A 121 10.78 -14.98 -8.18
N PRO A 122 10.63 -16.30 -8.42
CA PRO A 122 11.29 -17.35 -7.65
C PRO A 122 12.80 -17.18 -7.52
N GLU A 123 13.45 -16.56 -8.51
CA GLU A 123 14.90 -16.33 -8.59
C GLU A 123 15.40 -15.32 -7.55
N VAL A 124 14.54 -14.39 -7.14
CA VAL A 124 14.88 -13.32 -6.18
C VAL A 124 14.11 -13.45 -4.86
N TRP A 125 13.34 -14.53 -4.67
CA TRP A 125 12.49 -14.76 -3.50
C TRP A 125 13.15 -14.43 -2.16
N ASP A 126 14.31 -15.05 -1.87
CA ASP A 126 14.98 -14.84 -0.59
C ASP A 126 15.63 -13.45 -0.48
N GLN A 127 16.04 -12.86 -1.61
CA GLN A 127 16.60 -11.51 -1.64
C GLN A 127 15.52 -10.47 -1.36
N GLU A 128 14.38 -10.59 -2.02
CA GLU A 128 13.23 -9.70 -1.86
C GLU A 128 12.65 -9.80 -0.45
N CYS A 129 12.53 -11.02 0.11
CA CYS A 129 12.10 -11.20 1.51
C CYS A 129 13.01 -10.47 2.51
N ARG A 130 14.33 -10.60 2.36
CA ARG A 130 15.30 -9.90 3.21
C ARG A 130 15.22 -8.40 3.00
N PHE A 131 15.11 -7.95 1.74
CA PHE A 131 14.98 -6.54 1.40
C PHE A 131 13.81 -5.89 2.14
N TRP A 132 12.61 -6.48 2.10
CA TRP A 132 11.46 -5.92 2.81
C TRP A 132 11.61 -5.95 4.33
N ALA A 133 12.20 -7.00 4.90
CA ALA A 133 12.51 -7.06 6.33
C ALA A 133 13.52 -5.99 6.75
N ASP A 134 14.59 -5.78 5.97
CA ASP A 134 15.62 -4.78 6.24
C ASP A 134 15.10 -3.35 6.05
N LEU A 135 14.30 -3.13 5.00
CA LEU A 135 13.69 -1.83 4.71
C LEU A 135 12.74 -1.43 5.85
N THR A 136 11.86 -2.33 6.28
CA THR A 136 10.86 -2.01 7.31
C THR A 136 11.39 -2.14 8.74
N GLY A 137 12.46 -2.90 8.94
CA GLY A 137 12.90 -3.35 10.27
C GLY A 137 11.94 -4.35 10.92
N TRP A 138 10.98 -4.92 10.17
CA TRP A 138 9.99 -5.85 10.70
C TRP A 138 10.45 -7.30 10.60
N GLU A 139 10.06 -8.13 11.58
CA GLU A 139 10.43 -9.54 11.62
C GLU A 139 9.77 -10.30 10.45
N LEU A 140 10.56 -11.06 9.69
CA LEU A 140 10.05 -11.98 8.69
C LEU A 140 9.57 -13.28 9.36
N VAL A 141 8.31 -13.64 9.14
CA VAL A 141 7.63 -14.78 9.77
C VAL A 141 7.16 -15.76 8.71
N ASP A 142 7.46 -17.05 8.91
CA ASP A 142 6.92 -18.15 8.12
C ASP A 142 5.45 -18.42 8.52
N VAL A 143 4.57 -18.60 7.54
CA VAL A 143 3.13 -18.82 7.76
C VAL A 143 2.69 -20.26 7.54
N GLY A 144 3.64 -21.20 7.46
CA GLY A 144 3.37 -22.64 7.34
C GLY A 144 3.02 -23.09 5.92
N ARG A 145 3.17 -22.21 4.93
CA ARG A 145 3.05 -22.50 3.50
C ARG A 145 4.29 -21.98 2.79
N SER A 146 4.96 -22.83 2.03
CA SER A 146 6.22 -22.51 1.35
C SER A 146 6.13 -21.35 0.34
N GLU A 147 4.92 -21.06 -0.13
CA GLU A 147 4.56 -20.03 -1.08
C GLU A 147 4.50 -18.64 -0.44
N PHE A 148 4.43 -18.57 0.90
CA PHE A 148 4.18 -17.32 1.61
C PHE A 148 5.15 -17.08 2.76
N ARG A 149 5.55 -15.81 2.92
CA ARG A 149 6.12 -15.27 4.16
C ARG A 149 5.45 -13.95 4.46
N ARG A 150 5.37 -13.56 5.72
CA ARG A 150 4.81 -12.26 6.12
C ARG A 150 5.81 -11.45 6.91
N LEU A 151 5.68 -10.14 6.88
CA LEU A 151 6.32 -9.28 7.87
C LEU A 151 5.42 -9.17 9.10
N ARG A 152 5.99 -9.22 10.31
CA ARG A 152 5.27 -8.91 11.55
C ARG A 152 5.08 -7.41 11.65
N THR A 153 4.03 -6.94 11.00
CA THR A 153 3.63 -5.53 11.00
C THR A 153 3.21 -5.06 12.41
N PRO A 154 3.72 -3.91 12.89
CA PRO A 154 3.27 -3.26 14.11
C PRO A 154 1.75 -2.99 14.12
N ALA A 155 1.13 -3.04 15.30
CA ALA A 155 -0.34 -3.02 15.42
C ALA A 155 -1.00 -1.69 14.99
N ASP A 156 -0.23 -0.61 15.03
CA ASP A 156 -0.61 0.75 14.64
C ASP A 156 -0.58 0.96 13.12
N GLN A 157 0.11 0.11 12.36
CA GLN A 157 0.09 0.19 10.89
C GLN A 157 -1.26 -0.23 10.32
N ALA A 158 -1.74 0.52 9.33
CA ALA A 158 -2.96 0.20 8.61
C ALA A 158 -2.80 -0.87 7.53
N LEU A 159 -1.61 -0.97 6.93
CA LEU A 159 -1.32 -1.87 5.82
C LEU A 159 -0.27 -2.93 6.19
N GLN A 160 -0.58 -4.18 5.89
CA GLN A 160 0.36 -5.29 6.04
C GLN A 160 1.05 -5.63 4.71
N ILE A 161 2.21 -6.30 4.80
CA ILE A 161 2.93 -6.85 3.64
C ILE A 161 2.97 -8.37 3.74
N LEU A 162 2.34 -9.03 2.76
CA LEU A 162 2.47 -10.45 2.50
C LEU A 162 3.40 -10.65 1.29
N LEU A 163 4.33 -11.59 1.39
CA LEU A 163 5.28 -11.91 0.35
C LEU A 163 4.87 -13.26 -0.25
N GLN A 164 4.77 -13.35 -1.57
CA GLN A 164 4.35 -14.55 -2.30
C GLN A 164 5.37 -14.92 -3.38
N ARG A 165 5.73 -16.20 -3.45
CA ARG A 165 6.60 -16.78 -4.48
C ARG A 165 5.83 -17.34 -5.67
#